data_AF-A0A2H1JEB5-F1
#
_entry.id   AF-A0A2H1JEB5-F1
#
_cell.length_a   1.000
_cell.length_b   1.000
_cell.length_c   1.000
_cell.angle_alpha   90.00
_cell.angle_beta   90.00
_cell.angle_gamma   90.00
#
_symmetry.space_group_name_H-M   'P 1'
#
loop_
_entity.id
_entity.type
_entity.pdbx_description
1 polymer ?
#
loop_
_entity_poly.entity_id
_entity_poly.type
_entity_poly.pdbx_seq_one_letter_code
_entity_poly.pdbx_strand_id
1 'polypeptide(L)'
;MANDRRPDLTKRIRGAWEGFRNLREGAAQNPGGVLLGAPPTGPMTFAEPTADERGRGAYEPYVSPPFRLAAAWSWRSLVIAIALGALFWLMSTVSLVLMPALIALLLAALLTPIHAFLVRHRWPRALSAGVVFVGFLVLVVGTIALVGQQIVAGFGELSGQVIAGFVTISDWLNSNPFGIDSSVISGYIDEGLAQGIAYLEQNASNLVGGAAGAVSSVGTFATGLLLTLFTAFFFLYDGRRMFTWAVRLMPKPARAKTEGAALRGWQTLVQYVRVQIIVAGVDAIGIGLGALLLGIPLAIPLTVLVFLASFVPIVGAVATGIIAVVVALVSQGFVSALIMLGVVLVVQQIEGNVLQPFIMGKAVSVHPLAVVLAVAAGAFLFGIMGALFAVPVIAVANTIVRFLAGDDMFAEQKEKDIPDDDQPPRHDPEAADRRGRTAVPAGAGASVPEQEAHTTPGSARATFADESTQARSARSGADDGATAEAHAAGEHGPASGRGTAGGRAAADEPRSADHSSARHDADQGDVPEDVADGESDHGYGRR
;
A
#
# COMPACT_ATOMS: atom_id res chain seq x y z
N MET A 1 25.77 -26.16 -2.63
CA MET A 1 26.09 -27.41 -1.90
C MET A 1 25.08 -27.58 -0.78
N ALA A 2 24.59 -28.80 -0.52
CA ALA A 2 23.70 -29.10 0.61
C ALA A 2 24.50 -29.57 1.83
N ASN A 3 24.00 -29.31 3.04
CA ASN A 3 24.67 -29.67 4.30
C ASN A 3 23.79 -30.68 5.07
N ASP A 4 24.04 -31.98 4.86
CA ASP A 4 23.21 -33.06 5.42
C ASP A 4 23.61 -33.38 6.88
N ARG A 5 22.87 -32.82 7.84
CA ARG A 5 23.05 -33.13 9.28
C ARG A 5 22.16 -34.29 9.73
N ARG A 6 22.50 -35.52 9.33
CA ARG A 6 21.90 -36.73 9.92
C ARG A 6 22.70 -37.17 11.16
N PRO A 7 22.10 -37.22 12.36
CA PRO A 7 22.78 -37.78 13.52
C PRO A 7 22.96 -39.30 13.36
N ASP A 8 24.19 -39.76 13.61
CA ASP A 8 24.64 -41.13 13.39
C ASP A 8 23.85 -42.16 14.24
N LEU A 9 22.85 -42.79 13.59
CA LEU A 9 21.94 -43.77 14.19
C LEU A 9 22.69 -44.93 14.86
N THR A 10 23.82 -45.32 14.28
CA THR A 10 24.71 -46.40 14.72
C THR A 10 25.16 -46.22 16.17
N LYS A 11 25.44 -44.97 16.58
CA LYS A 11 25.87 -44.64 17.95
C LYS A 11 24.74 -44.80 18.97
N ARG A 12 23.50 -44.45 18.60
CA ARG A 12 22.32 -44.62 19.47
C ARG A 12 21.98 -46.09 19.69
N ILE A 13 22.07 -46.90 18.63
CA ILE A 13 21.84 -48.35 18.72
C ILE A 13 22.90 -49.02 19.61
N ARG A 14 24.18 -48.65 19.45
CA ARG A 14 25.28 -49.20 20.26
C ARG A 14 25.11 -48.95 21.76
N GLY A 15 24.87 -47.70 22.16
CA GLY A 15 24.70 -47.34 23.58
C GLY A 15 23.47 -48.01 24.23
N ALA A 16 22.38 -48.23 23.47
CA ALA A 16 21.23 -48.99 23.96
C ALA A 16 21.58 -50.48 24.21
N TRP A 17 22.40 -51.08 23.34
CA TRP A 17 22.84 -52.47 23.46
C TRP A 17 23.80 -52.66 24.64
N GLU A 18 24.72 -51.73 24.85
CA GLU A 18 25.64 -51.70 26.01
C GLU A 18 24.87 -51.55 27.34
N GLY A 19 23.86 -50.68 27.39
CA GLY A 19 22.99 -50.56 28.56
C GLY A 19 22.21 -51.85 28.89
N PHE A 20 21.65 -52.51 27.87
CA PHE A 20 20.96 -53.79 28.04
C PHE A 20 21.91 -54.92 28.50
N ARG A 21 23.15 -54.95 27.98
CA ARG A 21 24.17 -55.90 28.40
C ARG A 21 24.52 -55.72 29.89
N ASN A 22 24.76 -54.49 30.33
CA ASN A 22 25.13 -54.21 31.73
C ASN A 22 24.01 -54.61 32.72
N LEU A 23 22.74 -54.40 32.35
CA LEU A 23 21.58 -54.86 33.14
C LEU A 23 21.55 -56.40 33.28
N ARG A 24 21.84 -57.12 32.19
CA ARG A 24 21.89 -58.59 32.19
C ARG A 24 23.07 -59.13 33.01
N GLU A 25 24.23 -58.48 32.94
CA GLU A 25 25.42 -58.88 33.71
C GLU A 25 25.24 -58.60 35.21
N GLY A 26 24.63 -57.46 35.59
CA GLY A 26 24.25 -57.18 36.97
C GLY A 26 23.26 -58.21 37.55
N ALA A 27 22.27 -58.63 36.76
CA ALA A 27 21.35 -59.70 37.16
C ALA A 27 22.02 -61.07 37.32
N ALA A 28 23.08 -61.35 36.54
CA ALA A 28 23.84 -62.60 36.64
C ALA A 28 24.82 -62.61 37.83
N GLN A 29 25.31 -61.46 38.28
CA GLN A 29 26.25 -61.33 39.40
C GLN A 29 25.60 -61.46 40.79
N ASN A 30 24.28 -61.29 40.91
CA ASN A 30 23.57 -61.47 42.18
C ASN A 30 22.24 -62.25 42.04
N PRO A 31 22.29 -63.58 41.80
CA PRO A 31 21.10 -64.42 41.67
C PRO A 31 20.32 -64.61 42.99
N GLY A 32 20.82 -64.08 44.12
CA GLY A 32 20.18 -64.12 45.43
C GLY A 32 19.59 -62.78 45.89
N GLY A 33 19.58 -61.75 45.04
CA GLY A 33 19.01 -60.43 45.36
C GLY A 33 17.50 -60.52 45.60
N VAL A 34 17.07 -60.32 46.85
CA VAL A 34 15.68 -60.51 47.31
C VAL A 34 14.68 -59.69 46.49
N LEU A 35 13.94 -60.35 45.59
CA LEU A 35 12.83 -59.78 44.82
C LEU A 35 11.45 -60.01 45.44
N LEU A 36 11.40 -60.60 46.65
CA LEU A 36 10.18 -60.76 47.44
C LEU A 36 10.42 -60.26 48.86
N GLY A 37 10.22 -58.95 49.07
CA GLY A 37 9.89 -58.46 50.40
C GLY A 37 8.55 -59.04 50.84
N ALA A 38 8.41 -59.39 52.12
CA ALA A 38 7.15 -59.90 52.65
C ALA A 38 6.01 -58.88 52.43
N PRO A 39 4.77 -59.33 52.14
CA PRO A 39 3.65 -58.41 51.95
C PRO A 39 3.45 -57.60 53.24
N PRO A 40 3.27 -56.26 53.15
CA PRO A 40 3.16 -55.42 54.34
C PRO A 40 1.88 -55.78 55.11
N THR A 41 2.04 -56.30 56.33
CA THR A 41 0.94 -56.73 57.21
C THR A 41 0.29 -55.57 58.00
N GLY A 42 0.57 -54.33 57.62
CA GLY A 42 -0.20 -53.17 58.07
C GLY A 42 -1.56 -53.09 57.36
N PRO A 43 -2.54 -52.35 57.92
CA PRO A 43 -3.77 -52.07 57.20
C PRO A 43 -3.45 -51.34 55.89
N MET A 44 -4.04 -51.78 54.77
CA MET A 44 -3.93 -51.07 53.49
C MET A 44 -4.66 -49.74 53.58
N THR A 45 -3.96 -48.70 54.05
CA THR A 45 -4.39 -47.32 53.88
C THR A 45 -4.33 -46.99 52.40
N PHE A 46 -5.46 -47.13 51.72
CA PHE A 46 -5.69 -46.46 50.44
C PHE A 46 -5.47 -44.97 50.69
N ALA A 47 -4.31 -44.45 50.27
CA ALA A 47 -4.09 -43.02 50.25
C ALA A 47 -5.18 -42.43 49.34
N GLU A 48 -6.01 -41.53 49.85
CA GLU A 48 -6.91 -40.80 48.96
C GLU A 48 -6.03 -40.12 47.89
N PRO A 49 -6.37 -40.21 46.59
CA PRO A 49 -5.62 -39.52 45.55
C PRO A 49 -5.56 -38.04 45.93
N THR A 50 -4.38 -37.44 45.87
CA THR A 50 -4.20 -36.04 46.27
C THR A 50 -5.06 -35.13 45.39
N ALA A 51 -5.40 -33.93 45.85
CA ALA A 51 -6.20 -32.99 45.05
C ALA A 51 -5.57 -32.71 43.68
N ASP A 52 -4.24 -32.73 43.61
CA ASP A 52 -3.45 -32.57 42.39
C ASP A 52 -3.53 -33.78 41.45
N GLU A 53 -3.66 -35.00 41.97
CA GLU A 53 -3.92 -36.22 41.18
C GLU A 53 -5.37 -36.28 40.68
N ARG A 54 -6.35 -35.87 41.51
CA ARG A 54 -7.76 -35.74 41.08
C ARG A 54 -7.90 -34.77 39.91
N GLY A 55 -7.14 -33.68 39.90
CA GLY A 55 -7.11 -32.70 38.80
C GLY A 55 -6.53 -33.26 37.49
N ARG A 56 -5.52 -34.14 37.56
CA ARG A 56 -4.88 -34.77 36.38
C ARG A 56 -5.77 -35.83 35.71
N GLY A 57 -6.85 -36.26 36.36
CA GLY A 57 -7.90 -37.11 35.78
C GLY A 57 -8.85 -36.38 34.81
N ALA A 58 -8.66 -35.07 34.58
CA ALA A 58 -9.39 -34.34 33.55
C ALA A 58 -9.09 -34.93 32.16
N TYR A 59 -10.11 -35.51 31.52
CA TYR A 59 -10.07 -35.92 30.12
C TYR A 59 -9.74 -34.70 29.24
N GLU A 60 -8.48 -34.55 28.80
CA GLU A 60 -8.22 -33.80 27.57
C GLU A 60 -8.90 -34.58 26.43
N PRO A 61 -9.90 -34.02 25.72
CA PRO A 61 -10.50 -34.74 24.62
C PRO A 61 -9.44 -35.02 23.56
N TYR A 62 -9.34 -36.28 23.12
CA TYR A 62 -8.44 -36.68 22.04
C TYR A 62 -8.97 -36.19 20.68
N VAL A 63 -8.91 -34.88 20.49
CA VAL A 63 -9.19 -34.21 19.21
C VAL A 63 -8.03 -34.54 18.29
N SER A 64 -8.31 -35.22 17.16
CA SER A 64 -7.24 -35.70 16.28
C SER A 64 -6.40 -34.54 15.72
N PRO A 65 -5.11 -34.76 15.41
CA PRO A 65 -4.21 -33.71 14.92
C PRO A 65 -4.74 -32.83 13.78
N PRO A 66 -5.42 -33.36 12.73
CA PRO A 66 -5.98 -32.49 11.67
C PRO A 66 -7.11 -31.58 12.18
N PHE A 67 -7.94 -32.02 13.15
CA PHE A 67 -8.96 -31.16 13.73
C PHE A 67 -8.37 -30.09 14.66
N ARG A 68 -7.32 -30.40 15.45
CA ARG A 68 -6.58 -29.37 16.20
C ARG A 68 -5.94 -28.35 15.26
N LEU A 69 -5.35 -28.79 14.15
CA LEU A 69 -4.77 -27.90 13.14
C LEU A 69 -5.84 -27.04 12.46
N ALA A 70 -6.94 -27.64 11.99
CA ALA A 70 -8.05 -26.93 11.36
C ALA A 70 -8.64 -25.86 12.27
N ALA A 71 -8.98 -26.20 13.52
CA ALA A 71 -9.45 -25.22 14.51
C ALA A 71 -8.44 -24.09 14.75
N ALA A 72 -7.14 -24.43 14.85
CA ALA A 72 -6.06 -23.48 15.03
C ALA A 72 -5.80 -22.56 13.82
N TRP A 73 -6.19 -22.95 12.60
CA TRP A 73 -6.24 -22.06 11.45
C TRP A 73 -7.55 -21.25 11.44
N SER A 74 -8.70 -21.88 11.64
CA SER A 74 -10.02 -21.22 11.60
C SER A 74 -10.13 -20.03 12.53
N TRP A 75 -9.72 -20.14 13.81
CA TRP A 75 -9.80 -18.98 14.72
C TRP A 75 -8.81 -17.86 14.36
N ARG A 76 -7.64 -18.19 13.81
CA ARG A 76 -6.67 -17.19 13.34
C ARG A 76 -7.17 -16.47 12.09
N SER A 77 -7.70 -17.21 11.12
CA SER A 77 -8.36 -16.65 9.94
C SER A 77 -9.57 -15.79 10.31
N LEU A 78 -10.35 -16.20 11.33
CA LEU A 78 -11.46 -15.42 11.86
C LEU A 78 -10.98 -14.11 12.52
N VAL A 79 -9.92 -14.15 13.33
CA VAL A 79 -9.34 -12.94 13.94
C VAL A 79 -8.73 -12.01 12.87
N ILE A 80 -8.10 -12.57 11.84
CA ILE A 80 -7.61 -11.79 10.68
C ILE A 80 -8.78 -11.16 9.92
N ALA A 81 -9.85 -11.91 9.65
CA ALA A 81 -11.05 -11.39 8.99
C ALA A 81 -11.77 -10.30 9.80
N ILE A 82 -11.87 -10.46 11.12
CA ILE A 82 -12.41 -9.45 12.04
C ILE A 82 -11.51 -8.21 12.05
N ALA A 83 -10.18 -8.37 12.11
CA ALA A 83 -9.23 -7.25 12.06
C ALA A 83 -9.29 -6.50 10.72
N LEU A 84 -9.42 -7.20 9.59
CA LEU A 84 -9.60 -6.61 8.27
C LEU A 84 -10.96 -5.90 8.13
N GLY A 85 -12.05 -6.49 8.64
CA GLY A 85 -13.38 -5.88 8.65
C GLY A 85 -13.44 -4.63 9.53
N ALA A 86 -12.84 -4.67 10.73
CA ALA A 86 -12.72 -3.51 11.62
C ALA A 86 -11.83 -2.41 11.01
N LEU A 87 -10.72 -2.78 10.36
CA LEU A 87 -9.87 -1.84 9.61
C LEU A 87 -10.65 -1.19 8.46
N PHE A 88 -11.42 -1.97 7.69
CA PHE A 88 -12.24 -1.46 6.59
C PHE A 88 -13.35 -0.51 7.08
N TRP A 89 -14.07 -0.88 8.14
CA TRP A 89 -15.09 -0.04 8.76
C TRP A 89 -14.53 1.26 9.35
N LEU A 90 -13.33 1.21 9.95
CA LEU A 90 -12.61 2.41 10.38
C LEU A 90 -12.17 3.27 9.17
N MET A 91 -11.71 2.63 8.08
CA MET A 91 -11.26 3.33 6.87
C MET A 91 -12.41 4.03 6.14
N SER A 92 -13.60 3.42 6.08
CA SER A 92 -14.80 4.05 5.52
C SER A 92 -15.32 5.18 6.40
N THR A 93 -15.31 5.01 7.73
CA THR A 93 -15.67 6.06 8.70
C THR A 93 -14.74 7.28 8.61
N VAL A 94 -13.43 7.06 8.46
CA VAL A 94 -12.41 8.14 8.40
C VAL A 94 -12.17 8.65 6.96
N SER A 95 -12.89 8.11 5.96
CA SER A 95 -12.71 8.43 4.53
C SER A 95 -12.72 9.92 4.20
N LEU A 96 -13.57 10.71 4.88
CA LEU A 96 -13.70 12.17 4.74
C LEU A 96 -12.44 12.95 5.11
N VAL A 97 -11.54 12.38 5.92
CA VAL A 97 -10.22 12.95 6.24
C VAL A 97 -9.10 12.21 5.49
N LEU A 98 -9.23 10.89 5.34
CA LEU A 98 -8.26 10.04 4.68
C LEU A 98 -8.08 10.41 3.20
N MET A 99 -9.15 10.60 2.44
CA MET A 99 -9.05 10.89 1.00
C MET A 99 -8.37 12.24 0.74
N PRO A 100 -8.74 13.35 1.43
CA PRO A 100 -7.96 14.58 1.41
C PRO A 100 -6.49 14.41 1.79
N ALA A 101 -6.19 13.57 2.79
CA ALA A 101 -4.81 13.29 3.20
C ALA A 101 -4.01 12.47 2.16
N LEU A 102 -4.66 11.56 1.42
CA LEU A 102 -4.04 10.80 0.33
C LEU A 102 -3.80 11.67 -0.91
N ILE A 103 -4.77 12.52 -1.29
CA ILE A 103 -4.57 13.53 -2.34
C ILE A 103 -3.41 14.45 -1.94
N ALA A 104 -3.40 14.94 -0.70
CA ALA A 104 -2.34 15.78 -0.15
C ALA A 104 -0.97 15.11 -0.15
N LEU A 105 -0.89 13.79 0.09
CA LEU A 105 0.35 13.03 0.05
C LEU A 105 0.92 12.92 -1.36
N LEU A 106 0.06 12.69 -2.37
CA LEU A 106 0.47 12.72 -3.79
C LEU A 106 0.87 14.13 -4.25
N LEU A 107 0.16 15.18 -3.82
CA LEU A 107 0.54 16.57 -4.10
C LEU A 107 1.87 16.92 -3.43
N ALA A 108 2.11 16.49 -2.19
CA ALA A 108 3.40 16.68 -1.53
C ALA A 108 4.53 15.92 -2.28
N ALA A 109 4.27 14.71 -2.79
CA ALA A 109 5.23 13.96 -3.59
C ALA A 109 5.52 14.62 -4.96
N LEU A 110 4.49 15.15 -5.63
CA LEU A 110 4.57 15.95 -6.86
C LEU A 110 5.44 17.20 -6.68
N LEU A 111 5.24 17.93 -5.57
CA LEU A 111 5.93 19.19 -5.30
C LEU A 111 7.32 19.00 -4.66
N THR A 112 7.60 17.83 -4.09
CA THR A 112 8.89 17.48 -3.46
C THR A 112 10.12 17.72 -4.34
N PRO A 113 10.20 17.31 -5.63
CA PRO A 113 11.37 17.59 -6.46
C PRO A 113 11.64 19.10 -6.64
N ILE A 114 10.59 19.92 -6.77
CA ILE A 114 10.72 21.37 -6.93
C ILE A 114 11.15 22.01 -5.60
N HIS A 115 10.49 21.63 -4.49
CA HIS A 115 10.85 22.07 -3.14
C HIS A 115 12.30 21.71 -2.78
N ALA A 116 12.74 20.49 -3.12
CA ALA A 116 14.13 20.05 -2.94
C ALA A 116 15.10 20.84 -3.83
N PHE A 117 14.71 21.19 -5.06
CA PHE A 117 15.51 22.03 -5.96
C PHE A 117 15.73 23.45 -5.40
N LEU A 118 14.73 24.06 -4.76
CA LEU A 118 14.88 25.36 -4.11
C LEU A 118 15.72 25.24 -2.82
N VAL A 119 15.48 24.23 -1.98
CA VAL A 119 16.23 24.02 -0.72
C VAL A 119 17.73 23.75 -0.97
N ARG A 120 18.10 22.95 -1.99
CA ARG A 120 19.53 22.78 -2.36
C ARG A 120 20.15 24.10 -2.84
N HIS A 121 19.34 25.03 -3.34
CA HIS A 121 19.77 26.37 -3.79
C HIS A 121 19.74 27.41 -2.65
N ARG A 122 19.89 26.95 -1.40
CA ARG A 122 19.97 27.74 -0.15
C ARG A 122 18.66 28.42 0.30
N TRP A 123 17.50 28.14 -0.33
CA TRP A 123 16.24 28.71 0.14
C TRP A 123 15.82 28.12 1.49
N PRO A 124 15.36 28.93 2.46
CA PRO A 124 14.88 28.41 3.74
C PRO A 124 13.58 27.63 3.54
N ARG A 125 13.41 26.51 4.25
CA ARG A 125 12.31 25.54 4.06
C ARG A 125 10.92 26.17 4.02
N ALA A 126 10.62 27.08 4.94
CA ALA A 126 9.33 27.77 4.99
C ALA A 126 9.01 28.52 3.68
N LEU A 127 9.97 29.28 3.17
CA LEU A 127 9.82 30.08 1.96
C LEU A 127 9.79 29.19 0.70
N SER A 128 10.62 28.14 0.67
CA SER A 128 10.59 27.13 -0.40
C SER A 128 9.23 26.42 -0.49
N ALA A 129 8.70 25.91 0.63
CA ALA A 129 7.39 25.27 0.67
C ALA A 129 6.26 26.23 0.28
N GLY A 130 6.29 27.47 0.80
CA GLY A 130 5.32 28.51 0.47
C GLY A 130 5.31 28.87 -1.02
N VAL A 131 6.47 29.15 -1.62
CA VAL A 131 6.55 29.56 -3.03
C VAL A 131 6.21 28.41 -3.99
N VAL A 132 6.60 27.17 -3.69
CA VAL A 132 6.21 26.01 -4.51
C VAL A 132 4.71 25.74 -4.40
N PHE A 133 4.12 25.87 -3.21
CA PHE A 133 2.69 25.65 -3.00
C PHE A 133 1.82 26.75 -3.64
N VAL A 134 2.21 28.03 -3.50
CA VAL A 134 1.53 29.15 -4.17
C VAL A 134 1.71 29.06 -5.69
N GLY A 135 2.91 28.70 -6.18
CA GLY A 135 3.15 28.47 -7.61
C GLY A 135 2.28 27.35 -8.19
N PHE A 136 2.08 26.27 -7.42
CA PHE A 136 1.13 25.20 -7.77
C PHE A 136 -0.32 25.68 -7.81
N LEU A 137 -0.77 26.46 -6.83
CA LEU A 137 -2.12 27.04 -6.84
C LEU A 137 -2.34 27.97 -8.04
N VAL A 138 -1.38 28.84 -8.35
CA VAL A 138 -1.44 29.73 -9.52
C VAL A 138 -1.47 28.92 -10.82
N LEU A 139 -0.67 27.85 -10.93
CA LEU A 139 -0.68 26.95 -12.08
C LEU A 139 -2.04 26.26 -12.26
N VAL A 140 -2.60 25.68 -11.20
CA VAL A 140 -3.90 24.97 -11.26
C VAL A 140 -5.05 25.92 -11.56
N VAL A 141 -5.14 27.06 -10.87
CA VAL A 141 -6.20 28.06 -11.10
C VAL A 141 -6.06 28.68 -12.50
N GLY A 142 -4.83 28.97 -12.95
CA GLY A 142 -4.56 29.45 -14.31
C GLY A 142 -4.98 28.45 -15.38
N THR A 143 -4.63 27.17 -15.22
CA THR A 143 -5.04 26.10 -16.14
C THR A 143 -6.57 25.93 -16.18
N ILE A 144 -7.25 25.95 -15.03
CA ILE A 144 -8.72 25.85 -14.97
C ILE A 144 -9.37 27.07 -15.65
N ALA A 145 -8.85 28.29 -15.40
CA ALA A 145 -9.36 29.50 -16.05
C ALA A 145 -9.16 29.49 -17.57
N LEU A 146 -7.99 29.05 -18.05
CA LEU A 146 -7.69 28.90 -19.47
C LEU A 146 -8.61 27.87 -20.15
N VAL A 147 -8.82 26.70 -19.53
CA VAL A 147 -9.74 25.68 -20.05
C VAL A 147 -11.18 26.20 -20.05
N GLY A 148 -11.63 26.86 -18.97
CA GLY A 148 -12.97 27.45 -18.89
C GLY A 148 -13.20 28.51 -19.99
N GLN A 149 -12.25 29.41 -20.20
CA GLN A 149 -12.31 30.40 -21.27
C GLN A 149 -12.32 29.75 -22.66
N GLN A 150 -11.47 28.74 -22.90
CA GLN A 150 -11.41 28.03 -24.18
C GLN A 150 -12.68 27.21 -24.46
N ILE A 151 -13.30 26.62 -23.42
CA ILE A 151 -14.61 25.96 -23.56
C ILE A 151 -15.68 27.00 -23.91
N VAL A 152 -15.78 28.12 -23.20
CA VAL A 152 -16.78 29.17 -23.48
C VAL A 152 -16.62 29.76 -24.88
N ALA A 153 -15.39 29.98 -25.35
CA ALA A 153 -15.12 30.44 -26.71
C ALA A 153 -15.45 29.36 -27.76
N GLY A 154 -14.92 28.14 -27.59
CA GLY A 154 -15.08 27.04 -28.54
C GLY A 154 -16.49 26.43 -28.59
N PHE A 155 -17.32 26.60 -27.55
CA PHE A 155 -18.68 26.04 -27.52
C PHE A 155 -19.58 26.62 -28.63
N GLY A 156 -19.39 27.90 -28.98
CA GLY A 156 -20.10 28.53 -30.09
C GLY A 156 -19.81 27.81 -31.42
N GLU A 157 -18.52 27.70 -31.78
CA GLU A 157 -18.08 27.00 -32.98
C GLU A 157 -18.46 25.51 -32.97
N LEU A 158 -18.27 24.82 -31.84
CA LEU A 158 -18.60 23.41 -31.71
C LEU A 158 -20.10 23.17 -31.91
N SER A 159 -20.96 24.02 -31.36
CA SER A 159 -22.42 23.85 -31.49
C SER A 159 -22.91 23.89 -32.95
N GLY A 160 -22.34 24.77 -33.78
CA GLY A 160 -22.59 24.79 -35.23
C GLY A 160 -21.95 23.61 -35.97
N GLN A 161 -20.71 23.23 -35.61
CA GLN A 161 -20.01 22.11 -36.23
C GLN A 161 -20.68 20.76 -35.93
N VAL A 162 -21.24 20.55 -34.73
CA VAL A 162 -22.03 19.36 -34.37
C VAL A 162 -23.14 19.11 -35.38
N ILE A 163 -23.92 20.15 -35.67
CA ILE A 163 -25.06 20.07 -36.61
C ILE A 163 -24.57 19.77 -38.03
N ALA A 164 -23.52 20.46 -38.50
CA ALA A 164 -22.94 20.23 -39.82
C ALA A 164 -22.27 18.85 -39.96
N GLY A 165 -21.65 18.35 -38.89
CA GLY A 165 -21.02 17.03 -38.81
C GLY A 165 -22.06 15.91 -38.92
N PHE A 166 -23.19 16.02 -38.24
CA PHE A 166 -24.30 15.07 -38.37
C PHE A 166 -24.84 15.00 -39.82
N VAL A 167 -25.03 16.15 -40.48
CA VAL A 167 -25.43 16.19 -41.90
C VAL A 167 -24.38 15.52 -42.77
N THR A 168 -23.10 15.86 -42.59
CA THR A 168 -21.98 15.30 -43.38
C THR A 168 -21.83 13.79 -43.20
N ILE A 169 -22.06 13.26 -42.00
CA ILE A 169 -22.05 11.81 -41.71
C ILE A 169 -23.24 11.12 -42.38
N SER A 170 -24.44 11.72 -42.31
CA SER A 170 -25.64 11.21 -42.98
C SER A 170 -25.45 11.16 -44.50
N ASP A 171 -24.98 12.25 -45.12
CA ASP A 171 -24.71 12.33 -46.56
C ASP A 171 -23.61 11.35 -47.00
N TRP A 172 -22.53 11.20 -46.22
CA TRP A 172 -21.52 10.18 -46.49
C TRP A 172 -22.12 8.77 -46.49
N LEU A 173 -22.96 8.45 -45.50
CA LEU A 173 -23.58 7.14 -45.39
C LEU A 173 -24.59 6.87 -46.53
N ASN A 174 -25.41 7.86 -46.88
CA ASN A 174 -26.34 7.83 -48.01
C ASN A 174 -25.61 7.65 -49.36
N SER A 175 -24.35 8.10 -49.46
CA SER A 175 -23.55 8.07 -50.70
C SER A 175 -22.74 6.78 -50.93
N ASN A 176 -22.70 5.86 -49.96
CA ASN A 176 -21.73 4.75 -49.92
C ASN A 176 -22.45 3.37 -50.02
N PRO A 177 -21.93 2.37 -50.75
CA PRO A 177 -22.73 1.27 -51.30
C PRO A 177 -23.07 0.13 -50.32
N PHE A 178 -23.04 0.38 -49.00
CA PHE A 178 -23.43 -0.62 -47.99
C PHE A 178 -24.94 -0.67 -47.73
N GLY A 179 -25.73 0.23 -48.31
CA GLY A 179 -27.20 0.19 -48.24
C GLY A 179 -27.78 0.36 -46.83
N ILE A 180 -27.03 1.01 -45.94
CA ILE A 180 -27.46 1.25 -44.56
C ILE A 180 -28.46 2.40 -44.58
N ASP A 181 -29.73 2.07 -44.38
CA ASP A 181 -30.83 3.04 -44.38
C ASP A 181 -30.63 4.09 -43.28
N SER A 182 -30.61 5.37 -43.66
CA SER A 182 -30.33 6.48 -42.75
C SER A 182 -31.37 6.61 -41.63
N SER A 183 -32.61 6.12 -41.83
CA SER A 183 -33.65 6.09 -40.80
C SER A 183 -33.29 5.25 -39.57
N VAL A 184 -32.50 4.18 -39.75
CA VAL A 184 -32.04 3.32 -38.65
C VAL A 184 -31.05 4.06 -37.77
N ILE A 185 -30.13 4.83 -38.38
CA ILE A 185 -29.08 5.54 -37.66
C ILE A 185 -29.56 6.87 -37.09
N SER A 186 -30.46 7.60 -37.76
CA SER A 186 -31.13 8.74 -37.12
C SER A 186 -31.96 8.27 -35.92
N GLY A 187 -32.66 7.13 -36.03
CA GLY A 187 -33.41 6.55 -34.91
C GLY A 187 -32.55 6.28 -33.67
N TYR A 188 -31.43 5.54 -33.82
CA TYR A 188 -30.53 5.28 -32.69
C TYR A 188 -29.78 6.53 -32.19
N ILE A 189 -29.57 7.55 -33.02
CA ILE A 189 -28.96 8.83 -32.61
C ILE A 189 -29.94 9.69 -31.83
N ASP A 190 -31.18 9.84 -32.30
CA ASP A 190 -32.23 10.60 -31.63
C ASP A 190 -32.62 9.93 -30.31
N GLU A 191 -32.71 8.59 -30.28
CA GLU A 191 -32.94 7.83 -29.05
C GLU A 191 -31.74 7.94 -28.09
N GLY A 192 -30.50 7.90 -28.59
CA GLY A 192 -29.29 8.11 -27.79
C GLY A 192 -29.18 9.54 -27.22
N LEU A 193 -29.59 10.56 -27.98
CA LEU A 193 -29.69 11.95 -27.52
C LEU A 193 -30.80 12.12 -26.50
N ALA A 194 -31.98 11.54 -26.73
CA ALA A 194 -33.09 11.57 -25.80
C ALA A 194 -32.74 10.87 -24.48
N GLN A 195 -32.08 9.70 -24.53
CA GLN A 195 -31.56 9.02 -23.35
C GLN A 195 -30.46 9.84 -22.65
N GLY A 196 -29.55 10.46 -23.40
CA GLY A 196 -28.51 11.33 -22.84
C GLY A 196 -29.08 12.55 -22.11
N ILE A 197 -30.07 13.22 -22.72
CA ILE A 197 -30.80 14.35 -22.11
C ILE A 197 -31.60 13.87 -20.90
N ALA A 198 -32.37 12.78 -21.02
CA ALA A 198 -33.15 12.24 -19.90
C ALA A 198 -32.27 11.79 -18.72
N TYR A 199 -31.09 11.24 -18.97
CA TYR A 199 -30.10 10.92 -17.94
C TYR A 199 -29.53 12.20 -17.30
N LEU A 200 -29.30 13.24 -18.10
CA LEU A 200 -28.94 14.57 -17.60
C LEU A 200 -30.05 15.20 -16.77
N GLU A 201 -31.33 15.08 -17.14
CA GLU A 201 -32.46 15.64 -16.40
C GLU A 201 -32.75 14.87 -15.10
N GLN A 202 -32.71 13.54 -15.14
CA GLN A 202 -32.84 12.69 -13.95
C GLN A 202 -31.69 12.96 -12.96
N ASN A 203 -30.45 13.06 -13.43
CA ASN A 203 -29.31 13.40 -12.57
C ASN A 203 -29.26 14.90 -12.21
N ALA A 204 -29.82 15.79 -13.04
CA ALA A 204 -30.03 17.18 -12.67
C ALA A 204 -31.04 17.29 -11.53
N SER A 205 -32.08 16.47 -11.45
CA SER A 205 -32.98 16.45 -10.28
C SER A 205 -32.23 16.15 -8.97
N ASN A 206 -31.19 15.30 -9.02
CA ASN A 206 -30.31 15.02 -7.89
C ASN A 206 -29.33 16.18 -7.57
N LEU A 207 -28.97 17.02 -8.56
CA LEU A 207 -28.14 18.22 -8.39
C LEU A 207 -28.95 19.47 -8.00
N VAL A 208 -30.22 19.53 -8.40
CA VAL A 208 -31.18 20.63 -8.23
C VAL A 208 -32.10 20.38 -7.02
N GLY A 209 -31.89 19.28 -6.28
CA GLY A 209 -32.60 18.85 -5.07
C GLY A 209 -32.46 19.80 -3.87
N GLY A 210 -32.97 21.02 -4.02
CA GLY A 210 -32.96 22.10 -3.04
C GLY A 210 -31.60 22.77 -2.86
N ALA A 211 -31.62 24.05 -2.46
CA ALA A 211 -30.41 24.77 -2.07
C ALA A 211 -29.63 24.04 -0.95
N ALA A 212 -30.31 23.25 -0.10
CA ALA A 212 -29.68 22.42 0.92
C ALA A 212 -28.78 21.31 0.35
N GLY A 213 -29.19 20.64 -0.75
CA GLY A 213 -28.39 19.60 -1.41
C GLY A 213 -27.18 20.16 -2.15
N ALA A 214 -27.35 21.32 -2.79
CA ALA A 214 -26.25 22.05 -3.41
C ALA A 214 -25.25 22.57 -2.35
N VAL A 215 -25.73 23.18 -1.26
CA VAL A 215 -24.88 23.71 -0.17
C VAL A 215 -24.14 22.59 0.58
N SER A 216 -24.78 21.45 0.85
CA SER A 216 -24.08 20.32 1.50
C SER A 216 -23.00 19.71 0.60
N SER A 217 -23.27 19.58 -0.71
CA SER A 217 -22.31 19.08 -1.69
C SER A 217 -21.11 20.03 -1.86
N VAL A 218 -21.37 21.32 -2.07
CA VAL A 218 -20.33 22.36 -2.19
C VAL A 218 -19.55 22.51 -0.88
N GLY A 219 -20.23 22.47 0.27
CA GLY A 219 -19.60 22.52 1.59
C GLY A 219 -18.69 21.32 1.87
N THR A 220 -19.11 20.12 1.48
CA THR A 220 -18.29 18.89 1.60
C THR A 220 -17.08 18.96 0.67
N PHE A 221 -17.27 19.38 -0.59
CA PHE A 221 -16.18 19.57 -1.55
C PHE A 221 -15.18 20.63 -1.07
N ALA A 222 -15.65 21.81 -0.64
CA ALA A 222 -14.79 22.88 -0.13
C ALA A 222 -14.04 22.47 1.15
N THR A 223 -14.67 21.68 2.04
CA THR A 223 -14.01 21.12 3.22
C THR A 223 -12.92 20.13 2.83
N GLY A 224 -13.21 19.19 1.92
CA GLY A 224 -12.23 18.23 1.40
C GLY A 224 -11.06 18.91 0.67
N LEU A 225 -11.34 19.94 -0.12
CA LEU A 225 -10.33 20.76 -0.80
C LEU A 225 -9.46 21.53 0.20
N LEU A 226 -10.07 22.20 1.19
CA LEU A 226 -9.34 22.94 2.22
C LEU A 226 -8.45 22.00 3.06
N LEU A 227 -8.97 20.83 3.46
CA LEU A 227 -8.19 19.80 4.15
C LEU A 227 -7.04 19.27 3.28
N THR A 228 -7.27 19.05 1.98
CA THR A 228 -6.24 18.63 1.02
C THR A 228 -5.13 19.68 0.92
N LEU A 229 -5.49 20.94 0.69
CA LEU A 229 -4.55 22.04 0.51
C LEU A 229 -3.74 22.30 1.79
N PHE A 230 -4.40 22.37 2.94
CA PHE A 230 -3.76 22.51 4.25
C PHE A 230 -2.78 21.36 4.53
N THR A 231 -3.23 20.11 4.34
CA THR A 231 -2.39 18.93 4.60
C THR A 231 -1.21 18.85 3.64
N ALA A 232 -1.40 19.18 2.36
CA ALA A 232 -0.33 19.19 1.35
C ALA A 232 0.76 20.21 1.68
N PHE A 233 0.37 21.43 2.08
CA PHE A 233 1.29 22.45 2.54
C PHE A 233 2.10 21.98 3.77
N PHE A 234 1.44 21.39 4.77
CA PHE A 234 2.13 20.91 5.98
C PHE A 234 3.05 19.71 5.72
N PHE A 235 2.66 18.77 4.85
CA PHE A 235 3.54 17.69 4.40
C PHE A 235 4.78 18.22 3.66
N LEU A 236 4.63 19.24 2.81
CA LEU A 236 5.75 19.85 2.09
C LEU A 236 6.68 20.65 3.03
N TYR A 237 6.10 21.39 3.97
CA TYR A 237 6.82 22.25 4.92
C TYR A 237 7.60 21.46 5.99
N ASP A 238 6.96 20.51 6.67
CA ASP A 238 7.51 19.86 7.87
C ASP A 238 7.29 18.34 7.92
N GLY A 239 7.02 17.72 6.76
CA GLY A 239 6.74 16.29 6.63
C GLY A 239 7.77 15.36 7.29
N ARG A 240 9.06 15.74 7.36
CA ARG A 240 10.07 14.94 8.07
C ARG A 240 9.87 14.94 9.60
N ARG A 241 9.41 16.04 10.22
CA ARG A 241 9.07 16.03 11.65
C ARG A 241 7.80 15.20 11.90
N MET A 242 6.77 15.35 11.06
CA MET A 242 5.56 14.53 11.12
C MET A 242 5.86 13.03 11.00
N PHE A 243 6.69 12.66 10.02
CA PHE A 243 7.20 11.30 9.82
C PHE A 243 7.96 10.76 11.04
N THR A 244 8.94 11.50 11.55
CA THR A 244 9.71 11.07 12.73
C THR A 244 8.86 11.04 14.01
N TRP A 245 7.80 11.85 14.10
CA TRP A 245 6.79 11.73 15.17
C TRP A 245 5.97 10.45 15.03
N ALA A 246 5.47 10.12 13.84
CA ALA A 246 4.75 8.88 13.58
C ALA A 246 5.61 7.63 13.88
N VAL A 247 6.88 7.61 13.47
CA VAL A 247 7.83 6.52 13.80
C VAL A 247 8.05 6.39 15.31
N ARG A 248 7.98 7.48 16.10
CA ARG A 248 8.09 7.41 17.57
C ARG A 248 6.92 6.70 18.24
N LEU A 249 5.75 6.60 17.59
CA LEU A 249 4.62 5.81 18.10
C LEU A 249 4.91 4.31 18.09
N MET A 250 5.85 3.84 17.25
CA MET A 250 6.22 2.41 17.18
C MET A 250 7.10 1.98 18.38
N PRO A 251 7.01 0.71 18.81
CA PRO A 251 7.90 0.14 19.83
C PRO A 251 9.37 0.30 19.46
N LYS A 252 10.23 0.58 20.46
CA LYS A 252 11.68 0.84 20.27
C LYS A 252 12.38 -0.08 19.26
N PRO A 253 12.27 -1.43 19.30
CA PRO A 253 12.96 -2.32 18.35
C PRO A 253 12.42 -2.26 16.91
N ALA A 254 11.18 -1.82 16.70
CA ALA A 254 10.60 -1.70 15.35
C ALA A 254 11.06 -0.43 14.62
N ARG A 255 11.31 0.67 15.37
CA ARG A 255 11.52 2.03 14.82
C ARG A 255 12.51 2.12 13.67
N ALA A 256 13.67 1.45 13.77
CA ALA A 256 14.69 1.47 12.72
C ALA A 256 14.20 0.78 11.42
N LYS A 257 13.48 -0.34 11.54
CA LYS A 257 12.87 -1.02 10.38
C LYS A 257 11.73 -0.19 9.79
N THR A 258 10.90 0.45 10.63
CA THR A 258 9.82 1.33 10.18
C THR A 258 10.35 2.57 9.46
N GLU A 259 11.37 3.26 10.00
CA GLU A 259 11.98 4.42 9.34
C GLU A 259 12.60 4.03 8.00
N GLY A 260 13.36 2.92 7.94
CA GLY A 260 13.88 2.39 6.68
C GLY A 260 12.78 2.12 5.65
N ALA A 261 11.80 1.28 6.01
CA ALA A 261 10.73 0.86 5.10
C ALA A 261 9.90 2.05 4.59
N ALA A 262 9.52 2.97 5.49
CA ALA A 262 8.68 4.11 5.13
C ALA A 262 9.46 5.22 4.39
N LEU A 263 10.79 5.35 4.59
CA LEU A 263 11.63 6.18 3.72
C LEU A 263 11.70 5.61 2.29
N ARG A 264 11.78 4.28 2.13
CA ARG A 264 11.74 3.65 0.80
C ARG A 264 10.36 3.74 0.15
N GLY A 265 9.28 3.56 0.93
CA GLY A 265 7.92 3.84 0.49
C GLY A 265 7.74 5.27 -0.02
N TRP A 266 8.28 6.26 0.70
CA TRP A 266 8.27 7.67 0.24
C TRP A 266 9.07 7.87 -1.06
N GLN A 267 10.23 7.22 -1.20
CA GLN A 267 11.00 7.25 -2.45
C GLN A 267 10.22 6.65 -3.62
N THR A 268 9.57 5.50 -3.44
CA THR A 268 8.69 4.89 -4.46
C THR A 268 7.53 5.82 -4.83
N LEU A 269 6.91 6.49 -3.86
CA LEU A 269 5.80 7.41 -4.14
C LEU A 269 6.26 8.63 -4.96
N VAL A 270 7.37 9.25 -4.59
CA VAL A 270 7.95 10.39 -5.34
C VAL A 270 8.41 9.95 -6.73
N GLN A 271 8.98 8.76 -6.87
CA GLN A 271 9.36 8.20 -8.17
C GLN A 271 8.12 7.91 -9.03
N TYR A 272 7.11 7.23 -8.50
CA TYR A 272 5.85 6.95 -9.22
C TYR A 272 5.18 8.24 -9.71
N VAL A 273 5.02 9.23 -8.84
CA VAL A 273 4.41 10.51 -9.22
C VAL A 273 5.27 11.23 -10.29
N ARG A 274 6.61 11.17 -10.19
CA ARG A 274 7.51 11.67 -11.25
C ARG A 274 7.30 10.95 -12.59
N VAL A 275 7.14 9.62 -12.59
CA VAL A 275 6.82 8.86 -13.82
C VAL A 275 5.49 9.32 -14.39
N GLN A 276 4.44 9.40 -13.56
CA GLN A 276 3.08 9.72 -14.02
C GLN A 276 2.97 11.10 -14.68
N ILE A 277 3.72 12.10 -14.19
CA ILE A 277 3.79 13.44 -14.84
C ILE A 277 4.40 13.35 -16.24
N ILE A 278 5.41 12.50 -16.44
CA ILE A 278 6.07 12.36 -17.75
C ILE A 278 5.18 11.57 -18.71
N VAL A 279 4.51 10.52 -18.24
CA VAL A 279 3.47 9.80 -19.00
C VAL A 279 2.37 10.76 -19.43
N ALA A 280 1.67 11.41 -18.49
CA ALA A 280 0.61 12.36 -18.77
C ALA A 280 1.07 13.53 -19.67
N GLY A 281 2.32 13.97 -19.53
CA GLY A 281 2.94 14.98 -20.38
C GLY A 281 3.15 14.51 -21.83
N VAL A 282 3.60 13.26 -22.04
CA VAL A 282 3.72 12.66 -23.37
C VAL A 282 2.35 12.41 -23.99
N ASP A 283 1.38 11.93 -23.22
CA ASP A 283 0.00 11.73 -23.67
C ASP A 283 -0.62 13.05 -24.15
N ALA A 284 -0.54 14.08 -23.31
CA ALA A 284 -1.09 15.40 -23.59
C ALA A 284 -0.40 16.06 -24.79
N ILE A 285 0.93 15.98 -24.90
CA ILE A 285 1.66 16.52 -26.05
C ILE A 285 1.33 15.72 -27.32
N GLY A 286 1.30 14.39 -27.27
CA GLY A 286 1.03 13.55 -28.44
C GLY A 286 -0.39 13.70 -28.98
N ILE A 287 -1.39 13.53 -28.11
CA ILE A 287 -2.81 13.67 -28.46
C ILE A 287 -3.15 15.14 -28.75
N GLY A 288 -2.59 16.09 -28.00
CA GLY A 288 -2.78 17.52 -28.21
C GLY A 288 -2.20 18.03 -29.52
N LEU A 289 -0.99 17.58 -29.90
CA LEU A 289 -0.42 17.89 -31.23
C LEU A 289 -1.24 17.25 -32.36
N GLY A 290 -1.73 16.02 -32.19
CA GLY A 290 -2.64 15.41 -33.16
C GLY A 290 -3.91 16.23 -33.37
N ALA A 291 -4.56 16.64 -32.27
CA ALA A 291 -5.76 17.47 -32.31
C ALA A 291 -5.50 18.84 -32.94
N LEU A 292 -4.35 19.47 -32.65
CA LEU A 292 -3.97 20.76 -33.20
C LEU A 292 -3.60 20.68 -34.70
N LEU A 293 -2.92 19.62 -35.14
CA LEU A 293 -2.60 19.37 -36.54
C LEU A 293 -3.84 19.04 -37.38
N LEU A 294 -4.87 18.43 -36.77
CA LEU A 294 -6.18 18.22 -37.37
C LEU A 294 -7.12 19.44 -37.28
N GLY A 295 -6.67 20.56 -36.69
CA GLY A 295 -7.49 21.78 -36.59
C GLY A 295 -8.72 21.65 -35.68
N ILE A 296 -8.69 20.75 -34.70
CA ILE A 296 -9.80 20.54 -33.76
C ILE A 296 -9.92 21.78 -32.84
N PRO A 297 -11.08 22.48 -32.79
CA PRO A 297 -11.19 23.76 -32.07
C PRO A 297 -10.95 23.63 -30.56
N LEU A 298 -11.34 22.50 -29.97
CA LEU A 298 -11.12 22.20 -28.55
C LEU A 298 -9.75 21.54 -28.27
N ALA A 299 -8.77 21.61 -29.17
CA ALA A 299 -7.45 20.98 -28.97
C ALA A 299 -6.77 21.35 -27.64
N ILE A 300 -6.90 22.60 -27.17
CA ILE A 300 -6.31 23.05 -25.89
C ILE A 300 -7.05 22.46 -24.67
N PRO A 301 -8.39 22.61 -24.53
CA PRO A 301 -9.17 21.88 -23.52
C PRO A 301 -8.94 20.37 -23.52
N LEU A 302 -8.88 19.75 -24.70
CA LEU A 302 -8.62 18.33 -24.91
C LEU A 302 -7.22 17.94 -24.41
N THR A 303 -6.19 18.72 -24.73
CA THR A 303 -4.80 18.54 -24.24
C THR A 303 -4.75 18.52 -22.71
N VAL A 304 -5.42 19.47 -22.06
CA VAL A 304 -5.46 19.55 -20.59
C VAL A 304 -6.30 18.44 -19.98
N LEU A 305 -7.41 18.07 -20.62
CA LEU A 305 -8.25 16.95 -20.19
C LEU A 305 -7.48 15.63 -20.23
N VAL A 306 -6.72 15.36 -21.30
CA VAL A 306 -5.79 14.22 -21.40
C VAL A 306 -4.77 14.26 -20.26
N PHE A 307 -4.07 15.39 -20.08
CA PHE A 307 -3.07 15.55 -19.02
C PHE A 307 -3.62 15.21 -17.62
N LEU A 308 -4.83 15.68 -17.31
CA LEU A 308 -5.46 15.45 -16.00
C LEU A 308 -6.03 14.03 -15.87
N ALA A 309 -6.57 13.46 -16.95
CA ALA A 309 -7.16 12.13 -16.94
C ALA A 309 -6.10 11.01 -16.89
N SER A 310 -4.95 11.18 -17.55
CA SER A 310 -3.83 10.21 -17.53
C SER A 310 -3.27 9.91 -16.14
N PHE A 311 -3.65 10.65 -15.09
CA PHE A 311 -3.37 10.26 -13.71
C PHE A 311 -4.17 9.03 -13.23
N VAL A 312 -5.29 8.68 -13.88
CA VAL A 312 -6.09 7.47 -13.60
C VAL A 312 -5.74 6.39 -14.65
N PRO A 313 -4.93 5.37 -14.33
CA PRO A 313 -4.43 4.42 -15.33
C PRO A 313 -5.54 3.63 -16.01
N ILE A 314 -5.36 3.34 -17.30
CA ILE A 314 -6.32 2.70 -18.22
C ILE A 314 -7.58 3.56 -18.46
N VAL A 315 -8.33 3.89 -17.41
CA VAL A 315 -9.59 4.63 -17.49
C VAL A 315 -9.40 6.02 -18.12
N GLY A 316 -8.34 6.74 -17.73
CA GLY A 316 -8.01 8.05 -18.27
C GLY A 316 -7.79 8.02 -19.77
N ALA A 317 -6.77 7.26 -20.21
CA ALA A 317 -6.40 7.14 -21.62
C ALA A 317 -7.54 6.64 -22.51
N VAL A 318 -8.33 5.65 -22.06
CA VAL A 318 -9.51 5.17 -22.81
C VAL A 318 -10.59 6.26 -22.89
N ALA A 319 -10.95 6.90 -21.77
CA ALA A 319 -11.99 7.92 -21.76
C ALA A 319 -11.60 9.16 -22.59
N THR A 320 -10.38 9.66 -22.47
CA THR A 320 -9.94 10.84 -23.24
C THR A 320 -9.60 10.50 -24.68
N GLY A 321 -9.19 9.26 -24.98
CA GLY A 321 -9.06 8.76 -26.34
C GLY A 321 -10.42 8.74 -27.06
N ILE A 322 -11.46 8.21 -26.41
CA ILE A 322 -12.84 8.25 -26.92
C ILE A 322 -13.31 9.70 -27.12
N ILE A 323 -13.16 10.56 -26.10
CA ILE A 323 -13.55 11.97 -26.20
C ILE A 323 -12.81 12.68 -27.35
N ALA A 324 -11.51 12.44 -27.53
CA ALA A 324 -10.73 13.03 -28.60
C ALA A 324 -11.21 12.58 -30.00
N VAL A 325 -11.50 11.29 -30.18
CA VAL A 325 -12.02 10.75 -31.45
C VAL A 325 -13.45 11.23 -31.73
N VAL A 326 -14.31 11.32 -30.72
CA VAL A 326 -15.67 11.87 -30.85
C VAL A 326 -15.63 13.35 -31.20
N VAL A 327 -14.81 14.15 -30.52
CA VAL A 327 -14.66 15.58 -30.85
C VAL A 327 -14.07 15.77 -32.24
N ALA A 328 -13.13 14.93 -32.69
CA ALA A 328 -12.62 14.93 -34.06
C ALA A 328 -13.70 14.59 -35.11
N LEU A 329 -14.53 13.57 -34.86
CA LEU A 329 -15.66 13.19 -35.71
C LEU A 329 -16.68 14.32 -35.86
N VAL A 330 -17.00 14.97 -34.74
CA VAL A 330 -18.00 16.02 -34.63
C VAL A 330 -17.54 17.35 -35.23
N SER A 331 -16.26 17.70 -35.10
CA SER A 331 -15.72 18.99 -35.59
C SER A 331 -15.10 18.92 -36.99
N GLN A 332 -14.52 17.79 -37.37
CA GLN A 332 -13.69 17.64 -38.58
C GLN A 332 -14.04 16.38 -39.41
N GLY A 333 -15.12 15.67 -39.08
CA GLY A 333 -15.66 14.56 -39.87
C GLY A 333 -14.92 13.21 -39.72
N PHE A 334 -15.46 12.19 -40.41
CA PHE A 334 -15.08 10.78 -40.22
C PHE A 334 -13.60 10.48 -40.52
N VAL A 335 -13.02 11.07 -41.56
CA VAL A 335 -11.60 10.86 -41.91
C VAL A 335 -10.69 11.40 -40.80
N SER A 336 -10.99 12.58 -40.28
CA SER A 336 -10.26 13.21 -39.17
C SER A 336 -10.40 12.41 -37.88
N ALA A 337 -11.56 11.81 -37.62
CA ALA A 337 -11.76 10.88 -36.51
C ALA A 337 -10.89 9.63 -36.60
N LEU A 338 -10.77 9.03 -37.80
CA LEU A 338 -9.89 7.87 -38.02
C LEU A 338 -8.41 8.23 -37.87
N ILE A 339 -7.98 9.41 -38.35
CA ILE A 339 -6.61 9.90 -38.12
C ILE A 339 -6.37 10.15 -36.63
N MET A 340 -7.34 10.76 -35.92
CA MET A 340 -7.24 11.00 -34.48
C MET A 340 -7.17 9.69 -33.67
N LEU A 341 -7.94 8.67 -34.06
CA LEU A 341 -7.85 7.32 -33.49
C LEU A 341 -6.46 6.72 -33.75
N GLY A 342 -5.92 6.90 -34.96
CA GLY A 342 -4.55 6.54 -35.30
C GLY A 342 -3.52 7.22 -34.39
N VAL A 343 -3.66 8.53 -34.12
CA VAL A 343 -2.79 9.25 -33.18
C VAL A 343 -2.90 8.68 -31.77
N VAL A 344 -4.12 8.50 -31.24
CA VAL A 344 -4.34 7.95 -29.89
C VAL A 344 -3.68 6.57 -29.76
N LEU A 345 -3.85 5.69 -30.75
CA LEU A 345 -3.22 4.37 -30.77
C LEU A 345 -1.69 4.45 -30.87
N VAL A 346 -1.14 5.34 -31.70
CA VAL A 346 0.32 5.53 -31.82
C VAL A 346 0.92 6.06 -30.51
N VAL A 347 0.29 7.05 -29.88
CA VAL A 347 0.72 7.57 -28.57
C VAL A 347 0.66 6.48 -27.51
N GLN A 348 -0.44 5.73 -27.42
CA GLN A 348 -0.61 4.64 -26.46
C GLN A 348 0.43 3.51 -26.67
N GLN A 349 0.79 3.22 -27.92
CA GLN A 349 1.83 2.24 -28.25
C GLN A 349 3.24 2.75 -27.93
N ILE A 350 3.53 4.04 -28.11
CA ILE A 350 4.79 4.66 -27.64
C ILE A 350 4.86 4.62 -26.11
N GLU A 351 3.75 4.92 -25.42
CA GLU A 351 3.64 4.91 -23.96
C GLU A 351 3.94 3.50 -23.41
N GLY A 352 3.20 2.48 -23.85
CA GLY A 352 3.35 1.10 -23.37
C GLY A 352 4.65 0.41 -23.77
N ASN A 353 5.14 0.59 -25.01
CA ASN A 353 6.27 -0.19 -25.53
C ASN A 353 7.63 0.52 -25.43
N VAL A 354 7.66 1.84 -25.24
CA VAL A 354 8.91 2.62 -25.17
C VAL A 354 9.01 3.39 -23.86
N LEU A 355 7.98 4.16 -23.51
CA LEU A 355 8.02 5.09 -22.38
C LEU A 355 8.01 4.35 -21.03
N GLN A 356 7.10 3.38 -20.83
CA GLN A 356 7.02 2.59 -19.60
C GLN A 356 8.34 1.82 -19.33
N PRO A 357 8.92 1.04 -20.27
CA PRO A 357 10.21 0.39 -20.06
C PRO A 357 11.37 1.35 -19.75
N PHE A 358 11.42 2.50 -20.44
CA PHE A 358 12.50 3.47 -20.29
C PHE A 358 12.42 4.27 -18.96
N ILE A 359 11.22 4.60 -18.50
CA ILE A 359 11.02 5.50 -17.34
C ILE A 359 10.78 4.75 -16.02
N MET A 360 10.07 3.62 -16.02
CA MET A 360 9.84 2.86 -14.77
C MET A 360 11.06 2.03 -14.34
N GLY A 361 11.82 1.49 -15.31
CA GLY A 361 12.94 0.60 -15.06
C GLY A 361 12.56 -0.62 -14.21
N LYS A 362 13.51 -1.20 -13.48
CA LYS A 362 13.26 -2.37 -12.60
C LYS A 362 12.63 -2.00 -11.23
N ALA A 363 12.51 -0.71 -10.92
CA ALA A 363 12.20 -0.21 -9.57
C ALA A 363 10.77 -0.50 -9.09
N VAL A 364 9.82 -0.73 -10.00
CA VAL A 364 8.42 -1.05 -9.66
C VAL A 364 8.01 -2.37 -10.30
N SER A 365 8.71 -3.46 -9.95
CA SER A 365 8.35 -4.82 -10.38
C SER A 365 7.11 -5.35 -9.62
N VAL A 366 5.95 -4.79 -9.97
CA VAL A 366 4.61 -5.26 -9.61
C VAL A 366 4.04 -5.99 -10.83
N HIS A 367 3.46 -7.18 -10.62
CA HIS A 367 2.89 -7.97 -11.72
C HIS A 367 1.67 -7.24 -12.33
N PRO A 368 1.52 -7.14 -13.67
CA PRO A 368 0.43 -6.36 -14.29
C PRO A 368 -0.97 -6.75 -13.82
N LEU A 369 -1.25 -8.05 -13.66
CA LEU A 369 -2.51 -8.54 -13.07
C LEU A 369 -2.79 -7.96 -11.67
N ALA A 370 -1.77 -7.78 -10.83
CA ALA A 370 -1.95 -7.20 -9.51
C ALA A 370 -2.26 -5.69 -9.57
N VAL A 371 -1.76 -4.98 -10.59
CA VAL A 371 -2.14 -3.58 -10.86
C VAL A 371 -3.60 -3.51 -11.31
N VAL A 372 -4.02 -4.34 -12.27
CA VAL A 372 -5.40 -4.38 -12.77
C VAL A 372 -6.39 -4.75 -11.65
N LEU A 373 -6.09 -5.78 -10.85
CA LEU A 373 -6.92 -6.18 -9.72
C LEU A 373 -6.96 -5.10 -8.62
N ALA A 374 -5.86 -4.40 -8.35
CA ALA A 374 -5.85 -3.30 -7.40
C ALA A 374 -6.68 -2.10 -7.89
N VAL A 375 -6.60 -1.75 -9.19
CA VAL A 375 -7.42 -0.66 -9.78
C VAL A 375 -8.90 -1.04 -9.74
N ALA A 376 -9.27 -2.27 -10.11
CA ALA A 376 -10.65 -2.74 -10.04
C ALA A 376 -11.20 -2.78 -8.61
N ALA A 377 -10.43 -3.29 -7.64
CA ALA A 377 -10.83 -3.29 -6.24
C ALA A 377 -10.91 -1.87 -5.66
N GLY A 378 -9.97 -0.99 -6.02
CA GLY A 378 -10.01 0.43 -5.64
C GLY A 378 -11.25 1.14 -6.19
N ALA A 379 -11.55 0.94 -7.48
CA ALA A 379 -12.75 1.46 -8.12
C ALA A 379 -14.04 1.00 -7.44
N PHE A 380 -14.11 -0.28 -7.07
CA PHE A 380 -15.28 -0.85 -6.38
C PHE A 380 -15.44 -0.33 -4.93
N LEU A 381 -14.35 -0.19 -4.18
CA LEU A 381 -14.40 0.15 -2.75
C LEU A 381 -14.47 1.67 -2.48
N PHE A 382 -13.85 2.49 -3.33
CA PHE A 382 -13.72 3.94 -3.11
C PHE A 382 -13.93 4.78 -4.39
N GLY A 383 -14.58 4.21 -5.42
CA GLY A 383 -14.86 4.90 -6.67
C GLY A 383 -13.59 5.34 -7.42
N ILE A 384 -13.72 6.41 -8.21
CA ILE A 384 -12.62 6.98 -9.00
C ILE A 384 -11.37 7.35 -8.16
N MET A 385 -11.56 7.72 -6.89
CA MET A 385 -10.46 7.99 -5.96
C MET A 385 -9.67 6.71 -5.63
N GLY A 386 -10.37 5.60 -5.38
CA GLY A 386 -9.72 4.31 -5.16
C GLY A 386 -8.97 3.80 -6.40
N ALA A 387 -9.52 4.01 -7.60
CA ALA A 387 -8.84 3.70 -8.86
C ALA A 387 -7.53 4.50 -9.02
N LEU A 388 -7.58 5.81 -8.74
CA LEU A 388 -6.43 6.73 -8.76
C LEU A 388 -5.32 6.30 -7.76
N PHE A 389 -5.69 5.93 -6.54
CA PHE A 389 -4.71 5.57 -5.49
C PHE A 389 -4.21 4.12 -5.55
N ALA A 390 -4.89 3.22 -6.27
CA ALA A 390 -4.55 1.80 -6.31
C ALA A 390 -3.08 1.52 -6.67
N VAL A 391 -2.59 2.13 -7.76
CA VAL A 391 -1.24 1.90 -8.29
C VAL A 391 -0.13 2.46 -7.38
N PRO A 392 -0.17 3.72 -6.89
CA PRO A 392 0.83 4.17 -5.92
C PRO A 392 0.77 3.38 -4.61
N VAL A 393 -0.41 3.01 -4.12
CA VAL A 393 -0.54 2.23 -2.87
C VAL A 393 0.07 0.83 -3.01
N ILE A 394 -0.19 0.10 -4.10
CA ILE A 394 0.43 -1.24 -4.29
C ILE A 394 1.94 -1.15 -4.54
N ALA A 395 2.44 -0.12 -5.24
CA ALA A 395 3.87 0.10 -5.42
C ALA A 395 4.60 0.37 -4.10
N VAL A 396 4.03 1.25 -3.25
CA VAL A 396 4.54 1.56 -1.91
C VAL A 396 4.48 0.33 -1.00
N ALA A 397 3.37 -0.42 -1.01
CA ALA A 397 3.21 -1.63 -0.21
C ALA A 397 4.22 -2.73 -0.62
N ASN A 398 4.38 -2.99 -1.92
CA ASN A 398 5.40 -3.92 -2.46
C ASN A 398 6.81 -3.53 -2.01
N THR A 399 7.14 -2.24 -2.08
CA THR A 399 8.44 -1.72 -1.61
C THR A 399 8.67 -1.97 -0.12
N ILE A 400 7.67 -1.67 0.72
CA ILE A 400 7.72 -1.85 2.17
C ILE A 400 7.89 -3.34 2.52
N VAL A 401 7.14 -4.23 1.87
CA VAL A 401 7.21 -5.68 2.10
C VAL A 401 8.58 -6.23 1.71
N ARG A 402 9.10 -5.88 0.54
CA ARG A 402 10.43 -6.30 0.06
C ARG A 402 11.54 -5.83 1.00
N PHE A 403 11.56 -4.54 1.35
CA PHE A 403 12.54 -4.00 2.30
C PHE A 403 12.50 -4.71 3.66
N LEU A 404 11.30 -5.01 4.18
CA LEU A 404 11.15 -5.73 5.46
C LEU A 404 11.54 -7.22 5.37
N ALA A 405 11.48 -7.82 4.17
CA ALA A 405 11.98 -9.16 3.87
C ALA A 405 13.50 -9.20 3.61
N GLY A 406 14.15 -8.06 3.37
CA GLY A 406 15.58 -7.94 3.08
C GLY A 406 15.93 -7.70 1.60
N ASP A 407 14.94 -7.61 0.71
CA ASP A 407 15.08 -7.23 -0.69
C ASP A 407 15.03 -5.69 -0.81
N ASP A 408 16.19 -5.05 -0.73
CA ASP A 408 16.30 -3.58 -0.81
C ASP A 408 16.64 -3.11 -2.24
N MET A 409 15.61 -3.01 -3.08
CA MET A 409 15.71 -2.66 -4.50
C MET A 409 16.55 -1.39 -4.79
N PHE A 410 16.52 -0.34 -3.96
CA PHE A 410 17.33 0.87 -4.22
C PHE A 410 18.77 0.76 -3.70
N ALA A 411 19.08 -0.17 -2.79
CA ALA A 411 20.48 -0.47 -2.47
C ALA A 411 21.14 -1.13 -3.70
N GLU A 412 20.45 -2.10 -4.29
CA GLU A 412 20.83 -2.77 -5.53
C GLU A 412 20.99 -1.82 -6.72
N GLN A 413 20.20 -0.74 -6.82
CA GLN A 413 20.38 0.27 -7.88
C GLN A 413 21.62 1.12 -7.60
N LYS A 414 21.79 1.61 -6.37
CA LYS A 414 22.93 2.46 -6.00
C LYS A 414 24.27 1.75 -6.15
N GLU A 415 24.32 0.42 -6.02
CA GLU A 415 25.52 -0.39 -6.28
C GLU A 415 25.82 -0.53 -7.79
N LYS A 416 24.79 -0.52 -8.65
CA LYS A 416 24.93 -0.59 -10.12
C LYS A 416 25.20 0.76 -10.77
N ASP A 417 24.87 1.86 -10.10
CA ASP A 417 25.16 3.23 -10.53
C ASP A 417 26.61 3.68 -10.19
N ILE A 418 27.44 2.82 -9.59
CA ILE A 418 28.88 3.06 -9.34
C ILE A 418 29.69 2.65 -10.59
N PRO A 419 30.54 3.53 -11.16
CA PRO A 419 31.47 3.16 -12.22
C PRO A 419 32.37 1.99 -11.81
N ASP A 420 32.68 1.08 -12.74
CA ASP A 420 33.41 -0.17 -12.41
C ASP A 420 34.83 0.11 -11.83
N ASP A 421 35.42 1.27 -12.15
CA ASP A 421 36.69 1.77 -11.60
C ASP A 421 36.63 2.17 -10.10
N ASP A 422 35.47 2.60 -9.60
CA ASP A 422 35.25 3.01 -8.20
C ASP A 422 34.75 1.85 -7.32
N GLN A 423 34.56 0.66 -7.89
CA GLN A 423 33.99 -0.49 -7.21
C GLN A 423 35.04 -1.14 -6.30
N PRO A 424 34.78 -1.32 -4.98
CA PRO A 424 35.76 -1.92 -4.09
C PRO A 424 36.11 -3.34 -4.54
N PRO A 425 37.39 -3.76 -4.52
CA PRO A 425 37.84 -4.99 -5.14
C PRO A 425 37.10 -6.19 -4.55
N ARG A 426 36.33 -6.88 -5.40
CA ARG A 426 35.51 -8.03 -5.00
C ARG A 426 36.39 -9.08 -4.32
N HIS A 427 35.96 -9.57 -3.16
CA HIS A 427 36.70 -10.58 -2.41
C HIS A 427 36.58 -11.96 -3.09
N ASP A 428 37.40 -12.20 -4.11
CA ASP A 428 37.54 -13.50 -4.76
C ASP A 428 38.07 -14.54 -3.76
N PRO A 429 37.27 -15.52 -3.32
CA PRO A 429 37.72 -16.50 -2.32
C PRO A 429 38.84 -17.40 -2.87
N GLU A 430 38.89 -17.59 -4.20
CA GLU A 430 39.92 -18.37 -4.88
C GLU A 430 41.29 -17.66 -4.91
N ALA A 431 41.30 -16.31 -4.88
CA ALA A 431 42.53 -15.53 -4.88
C ALA A 431 43.28 -15.57 -3.53
N ALA A 432 42.57 -15.89 -2.44
CA ALA A 432 43.16 -16.10 -1.12
C ALA A 432 43.89 -17.45 -1.04
N ASP A 433 43.25 -18.53 -1.50
CA ASP A 433 43.78 -19.90 -1.49
C ASP A 433 45.11 -20.02 -2.26
N ARG A 434 45.22 -19.32 -3.40
CA ARG A 434 46.46 -19.27 -4.20
C ARG A 434 47.64 -18.60 -3.48
N ARG A 435 47.40 -17.68 -2.53
CA ARG A 435 48.47 -17.02 -1.73
C ARG A 435 48.90 -17.86 -0.52
N GLY A 436 48.05 -18.77 -0.04
CA GLY A 436 48.38 -19.68 1.07
C GLY A 436 49.37 -20.79 0.69
N ARG A 437 49.55 -21.09 -0.60
CA ARG A 437 50.35 -22.25 -1.07
C ARG A 437 51.78 -21.93 -1.51
N THR A 438 52.18 -20.67 -1.57
CA THR A 438 53.50 -20.24 -2.11
C THR A 438 54.54 -19.86 -1.05
N ALA A 439 54.21 -19.99 0.24
CA ALA A 439 55.09 -19.63 1.36
C ALA A 439 55.72 -20.86 2.05
N VAL A 440 56.60 -21.59 1.34
CA VAL A 440 57.45 -22.63 1.94
C VAL A 440 58.92 -22.41 1.53
N PRO A 441 59.75 -21.76 2.37
CA PRO A 441 61.19 -21.68 2.15
C PRO A 441 61.88 -22.98 2.58
N ALA A 442 62.75 -23.52 1.73
CA ALA A 442 63.40 -24.81 1.97
C ALA A 442 64.78 -24.68 2.66
N GLY A 443 64.87 -25.17 3.90
CA GLY A 443 65.99 -25.96 4.42
C GLY A 443 67.38 -25.33 4.59
N ALA A 444 67.66 -24.77 5.78
CA ALA A 444 68.93 -24.89 6.51
C ALA A 444 68.73 -24.49 8.00
N GLY A 445 69.29 -25.15 9.02
CA GLY A 445 69.99 -26.44 9.02
C GLY A 445 71.08 -26.58 10.11
N ALA A 446 70.76 -26.59 11.40
CA ALA A 446 71.73 -26.94 12.47
C ALA A 446 71.09 -27.43 13.80
N SER A 447 71.62 -28.56 14.30
CA SER A 447 71.72 -29.04 15.70
C SER A 447 70.77 -28.55 16.81
N VAL A 448 70.07 -29.51 17.41
CA VAL A 448 69.63 -29.51 18.83
C VAL A 448 70.84 -29.92 19.72
N PRO A 449 70.90 -29.46 20.98
CA PRO A 449 71.00 -30.44 22.07
C PRO A 449 69.95 -30.25 23.16
N GLU A 450 69.71 -31.33 23.89
CA GLU A 450 68.67 -31.54 24.91
C GLU A 450 69.28 -31.38 26.31
N GLN A 451 68.56 -30.78 27.27
CA GLN A 451 68.95 -30.89 28.68
C GLN A 451 67.76 -30.71 29.65
N GLU A 452 67.99 -31.11 30.90
CA GLU A 452 66.98 -31.74 31.75
C GLU A 452 66.24 -30.80 32.72
N ALA A 453 65.21 -31.34 33.38
CA ALA A 453 64.35 -30.60 34.28
C ALA A 453 65.00 -30.30 35.64
N HIS A 454 64.79 -29.09 36.15
CA HIS A 454 64.96 -28.77 37.57
C HIS A 454 63.74 -28.07 38.15
N THR A 455 63.32 -28.54 39.33
CA THR A 455 62.25 -27.98 40.15
C THR A 455 62.79 -26.95 41.14
N THR A 456 62.05 -25.86 41.39
CA THR A 456 62.01 -25.11 42.67
C THR A 456 60.88 -24.06 42.62
N PRO A 457 60.02 -23.94 43.65
CA PRO A 457 59.08 -22.83 43.80
C PRO A 457 59.51 -21.83 44.91
N GLY A 458 59.21 -20.53 44.74
CA GLY A 458 59.02 -19.62 45.89
C GLY A 458 59.47 -18.15 45.75
N SER A 459 58.64 -17.24 46.29
CA SER A 459 58.90 -15.81 46.61
C SER A 459 59.11 -14.87 45.39
N ALA A 460 58.33 -13.79 45.21
CA ALA A 460 58.37 -12.46 45.89
C ALA A 460 59.07 -11.40 45.00
N ARG A 461 58.78 -10.08 44.99
CA ARG A 461 57.70 -9.19 45.53
C ARG A 461 57.93 -7.76 44.95
N ALA A 462 56.94 -6.85 45.06
CA ALA A 462 56.94 -5.43 44.60
C ALA A 462 56.78 -5.25 43.06
N THR A 463 56.03 -4.30 42.45
CA THR A 463 55.49 -2.93 42.72
C THR A 463 56.36 -1.76 42.20
N PHE A 464 55.74 -0.56 42.10
CA PHE A 464 56.14 0.68 41.38
C PHE A 464 55.83 0.64 39.85
N ALA A 465 55.18 1.60 39.17
CA ALA A 465 54.74 3.01 39.37
C ALA A 465 55.62 4.13 38.78
N ASP A 466 54.98 5.27 38.45
CA ASP A 466 55.45 6.50 37.74
C ASP A 466 55.94 6.32 36.28
N GLU A 467 55.94 7.32 35.37
CA GLU A 467 55.39 8.72 35.33
C GLU A 467 54.68 8.91 33.94
N SER A 468 54.25 10.05 33.35
CA SER A 468 54.31 11.53 33.50
C SER A 468 53.02 12.13 32.87
N THR A 469 52.46 13.30 33.19
CA THR A 469 52.90 14.73 33.21
C THR A 469 53.13 15.31 31.79
N GLN A 470 52.27 16.10 31.10
CA GLN A 470 51.30 17.20 31.37
C GLN A 470 51.81 18.57 30.80
N ALA A 471 50.87 19.48 30.47
CA ALA A 471 50.94 20.95 30.58
C ALA A 471 51.05 21.85 29.32
N ARG A 472 49.99 22.66 29.09
CA ARG A 472 49.92 24.15 29.02
C ARG A 472 48.43 24.52 28.76
N SER A 473 47.69 25.31 29.55
CA SER A 473 47.87 26.69 30.10
C SER A 473 47.92 27.77 29.00
N ALA A 474 47.18 28.89 29.02
CA ALA A 474 46.11 29.45 29.87
C ALA A 474 45.28 30.43 28.98
N ARG A 475 44.32 31.28 29.38
CA ARG A 475 44.17 32.16 30.57
C ARG A 475 42.82 32.94 30.48
N SER A 476 42.25 33.36 31.61
CA SER A 476 41.32 34.53 31.84
C SER A 476 40.08 34.74 30.95
N GLY A 477 38.90 35.16 31.44
CA GLY A 477 38.44 35.50 32.81
C GLY A 477 37.51 36.74 32.80
N ALA A 478 36.68 36.92 33.84
CA ALA A 478 35.77 38.06 34.09
C ALA A 478 34.55 38.23 33.13
N ASP A 479 33.39 38.78 33.52
CA ASP A 479 32.83 39.11 34.86
C ASP A 479 31.28 39.15 34.82
N ASP A 480 30.66 39.05 36.01
CA ASP A 480 29.38 39.61 36.51
C ASP A 480 28.06 39.62 35.72
N GLY A 481 26.94 39.58 36.48
CA GLY A 481 25.58 39.82 35.95
C GLY A 481 24.43 39.22 36.76
N ALA A 482 24.27 39.60 38.04
CA ALA A 482 23.17 39.12 38.88
C ALA A 482 21.97 40.07 38.91
N THR A 483 20.76 39.54 38.69
CA THR A 483 19.50 40.12 39.19
C THR A 483 18.56 39.02 39.64
N ALA A 484 18.09 39.10 40.88
CA ALA A 484 16.92 38.38 41.36
C ALA A 484 15.87 39.42 41.74
N GLU A 485 14.61 39.16 41.41
CA GLU A 485 13.49 39.93 41.96
C GLU A 485 12.29 38.99 42.15
N ALA A 486 11.60 39.16 43.26
CA ALA A 486 10.46 38.32 43.65
C ALA A 486 9.46 39.18 44.43
N HIS A 487 8.19 39.14 44.03
CA HIS A 487 6.99 39.55 44.78
C HIS A 487 5.75 39.26 43.90
N ALA A 488 4.54 39.03 44.40
CA ALA A 488 4.09 38.41 45.66
C ALA A 488 2.56 38.18 45.59
N ALA A 489 2.06 37.15 46.28
CA ALA A 489 0.66 36.94 46.73
C ALA A 489 -0.49 36.92 45.67
N GLY A 490 -1.65 36.33 45.94
CA GLY A 490 -2.00 35.43 47.06
C GLY A 490 -3.50 35.12 47.14
N GLU A 491 -3.81 33.89 47.57
CA GLU A 491 -5.04 33.45 48.28
C GLU A 491 -6.40 33.53 47.52
N HIS A 492 -7.43 32.69 47.77
CA HIS A 492 -7.83 32.01 49.00
C HIS A 492 -8.41 30.57 48.84
N GLY A 493 -8.23 29.82 49.94
CA GLY A 493 -9.03 28.74 50.55
C GLY A 493 -10.28 28.10 49.89
N PRO A 494 -10.40 26.76 49.94
CA PRO A 494 -11.65 26.01 49.70
C PRO A 494 -12.46 25.75 50.99
N ALA A 495 -13.80 25.66 50.89
CA ALA A 495 -14.69 25.25 51.99
C ALA A 495 -15.99 24.58 51.48
N SER A 496 -16.77 23.98 52.38
CA SER A 496 -17.88 23.04 52.09
C SER A 496 -19.30 23.64 52.24
N GLY A 497 -20.30 22.96 51.65
CA GLY A 497 -21.73 23.27 51.82
C GLY A 497 -22.63 22.06 51.48
N ARG A 498 -23.83 21.97 52.09
CA ARG A 498 -24.79 20.85 51.96
C ARG A 498 -26.19 21.32 51.54
N GLY A 499 -26.91 20.45 50.83
CA GLY A 499 -28.38 20.44 50.71
C GLY A 499 -28.96 21.15 49.47
N THR A 500 -30.23 20.93 49.09
CA THR A 500 -31.23 19.94 49.56
C THR A 500 -32.44 19.89 48.62
N ALA A 501 -33.06 18.70 48.41
CA ALA A 501 -34.31 18.45 47.65
C ALA A 501 -34.30 18.87 46.15
N GLY A 502 -35.15 18.37 45.25
CA GLY A 502 -36.15 17.29 45.23
C GLY A 502 -36.61 17.11 43.76
N GLY A 503 -37.41 16.14 43.31
CA GLY A 503 -38.13 15.05 43.97
C GLY A 503 -39.49 14.83 43.26
N ARG A 504 -39.83 13.56 42.90
CA ARG A 504 -41.01 13.12 42.10
C ARG A 504 -40.96 13.45 40.59
N ALA A 505 -41.53 12.62 39.69
CA ALA A 505 -41.98 11.23 39.82
C ALA A 505 -41.99 10.53 38.45
N ALA A 506 -41.82 9.21 38.45
CA ALA A 506 -42.04 8.34 37.29
C ALA A 506 -42.57 6.98 37.77
N ALA A 507 -43.82 6.66 37.42
CA ALA A 507 -44.50 5.38 37.63
C ALA A 507 -45.82 5.41 36.84
N ASP A 508 -45.96 4.60 35.78
CA ASP A 508 -46.65 3.30 35.85
C ASP A 508 -46.84 2.64 34.47
N GLU A 509 -46.95 1.32 34.49
CA GLU A 509 -47.16 0.35 33.40
C GLU A 509 -48.65 -0.12 33.36
N PRO A 510 -49.08 -1.11 32.52
CA PRO A 510 -48.80 -1.44 31.11
C PRO A 510 -50.13 -1.69 30.34
N ARG A 511 -50.16 -2.66 29.39
CA ARG A 511 -51.31 -3.26 28.62
C ARG A 511 -51.72 -2.55 27.30
N SER A 512 -52.28 -3.23 26.28
CA SER A 512 -52.39 -4.68 25.92
C SER A 512 -53.03 -4.88 24.53
N ALA A 513 -52.93 -6.11 23.97
CA ALA A 513 -53.64 -6.64 22.78
C ALA A 513 -53.22 -6.05 21.42
N ASP A 514 -53.01 -6.78 20.31
CA ASP A 514 -53.58 -8.05 19.76
C ASP A 514 -54.86 -7.86 18.93
N HIS A 515 -54.78 -8.15 17.62
CA HIS A 515 -55.89 -8.55 16.75
C HIS A 515 -55.39 -9.13 15.40
N SER A 516 -56.25 -9.84 14.67
CA SER A 516 -55.91 -10.75 13.56
C SER A 516 -56.91 -10.71 12.39
N SER A 517 -56.55 -11.37 11.26
CA SER A 517 -57.41 -12.00 10.22
C SER A 517 -57.76 -11.25 8.91
N ALA A 518 -58.35 -12.00 7.95
CA ALA A 518 -58.59 -11.75 6.51
C ALA A 518 -57.31 -11.67 5.64
N ARG A 519 -57.02 -12.49 4.60
CA ARG A 519 -57.74 -13.46 3.72
C ARG A 519 -58.74 -12.91 2.69
N HIS A 520 -58.43 -13.14 1.41
CA HIS A 520 -59.36 -13.43 0.31
C HIS A 520 -58.68 -14.31 -0.76
N ASP A 521 -59.46 -15.19 -1.38
CA ASP A 521 -59.13 -16.06 -2.54
C ASP A 521 -59.65 -15.36 -3.84
N ALA A 522 -59.69 -15.88 -5.09
CA ALA A 522 -59.55 -17.24 -5.66
C ALA A 522 -59.20 -17.18 -7.18
N ASP A 523 -59.48 -18.26 -7.94
CA ASP A 523 -59.34 -18.51 -9.41
C ASP A 523 -57.91 -18.47 -10.01
N GLN A 524 -57.32 -19.51 -10.61
CA GLN A 524 -57.74 -20.84 -11.16
C GLN A 524 -58.12 -20.88 -12.66
N GLY A 525 -57.49 -21.80 -13.41
CA GLY A 525 -57.68 -22.07 -14.84
C GLY A 525 -56.67 -23.12 -15.33
N ASP A 526 -57.13 -24.15 -16.04
CA ASP A 526 -56.40 -25.42 -16.29
C ASP A 526 -55.76 -25.57 -17.69
N VAL A 527 -55.00 -26.65 -17.84
CA VAL A 527 -54.22 -27.09 -19.03
C VAL A 527 -55.12 -27.62 -20.18
N PRO A 528 -54.59 -27.84 -21.41
CA PRO A 528 -54.14 -29.21 -21.74
C PRO A 528 -52.84 -29.30 -22.59
N GLU A 529 -52.26 -30.50 -22.62
CA GLU A 529 -51.17 -30.92 -23.52
C GLU A 529 -51.73 -31.36 -24.90
N ASP A 530 -50.89 -31.37 -25.96
CA ASP A 530 -50.80 -32.55 -26.85
C ASP A 530 -49.60 -32.53 -27.85
N VAL A 531 -48.98 -33.71 -27.99
CA VAL A 531 -48.32 -34.34 -29.17
C VAL A 531 -47.27 -33.61 -30.05
N ALA A 532 -46.04 -34.19 -30.05
CA ALA A 532 -45.11 -34.59 -31.14
C ALA A 532 -45.08 -33.87 -32.53
N ASP A 533 -43.99 -33.87 -33.33
CA ASP A 533 -43.02 -34.96 -33.58
C ASP A 533 -41.72 -34.49 -34.31
N GLY A 534 -40.63 -35.27 -34.23
CA GLY A 534 -39.38 -35.15 -35.05
C GLY A 534 -38.44 -33.94 -34.80
N GLU A 535 -37.15 -33.97 -35.18
CA GLU A 535 -36.24 -35.07 -35.56
C GLU A 535 -34.74 -34.67 -35.37
N SER A 536 -33.82 -35.53 -35.86
CA SER A 536 -32.35 -35.43 -36.10
C SER A 536 -31.66 -34.04 -36.24
N ASP A 537 -30.35 -33.83 -36.04
CA ASP A 537 -29.18 -34.55 -35.47
C ASP A 537 -27.98 -33.55 -35.39
N HIS A 538 -26.79 -33.96 -34.92
CA HIS A 538 -25.50 -33.25 -34.85
C HIS A 538 -25.34 -32.18 -33.74
N GLY A 539 -24.15 -31.95 -33.17
CA GLY A 539 -22.87 -32.66 -33.35
C GLY A 539 -21.75 -32.09 -32.46
N TYR A 540 -20.97 -32.96 -31.81
CA TYR A 540 -19.88 -32.57 -30.90
C TYR A 540 -18.64 -32.07 -31.68
N GLY A 541 -18.07 -30.91 -31.31
CA GLY A 541 -16.95 -30.29 -32.05
C GLY A 541 -15.94 -29.55 -31.19
N ARG A 542 -15.12 -30.27 -30.40
CA ARG A 542 -13.92 -29.68 -29.78
C ARG A 542 -12.77 -29.55 -30.78
N ARG A 543 -12.08 -28.41 -30.78
CA ARG A 543 -10.62 -28.31 -30.94
C ARG A 543 -10.07 -27.23 -30.02
#